data_AF-A0A442MJS7-F1
#
_entry.id   AF-A0A442MJS7-F1
#
_cell.length_a   1.000
_cell.length_b   1.000
_cell.length_c   1.000
_cell.angle_alpha   90.00
_cell.angle_beta   90.00
_cell.angle_gamma   90.00
#
_symmetry.space_group_name_H-M   'P 1'
#
loop_
_entity.id
_entity.type
_entity.pdbx_description
1 polymer ?
#
loop_
_entity_poly.entity_id
_entity_poly.type
_entity_poly.pdbx_seq_one_letter_code
_entity_poly.pdbx_strand_id
1 'polypeptide(L)' 'MSSGRCITTALALSLAVFASGCGTPREKTAPCKRPANLSSYVSVEGECGSMKPLNANRAAALAAIQELAFGDEE' A
#
# COMPACT_ATOMS: atom_id res chain seq x y z
N MET A 1 54.73 -7.49 -14.24
CA MET A 1 53.78 -6.40 -14.61
C MET A 1 52.36 -6.89 -14.93
N SER A 2 52.10 -8.20 -15.01
CA SER A 2 50.75 -8.75 -15.31
C SER A 2 49.83 -8.85 -14.09
N SER A 3 50.37 -9.19 -12.91
CA SER A 3 49.57 -9.46 -11.71
C SER A 3 48.81 -8.21 -11.19
N GLY A 4 49.47 -7.05 -11.18
CA GLY A 4 48.82 -5.79 -10.77
C GLY A 4 47.68 -5.36 -11.69
N ARG A 5 47.79 -5.66 -13.00
CA ARG A 5 46.73 -5.39 -14.00
C ARG A 5 45.53 -6.33 -13.85
N CYS A 6 45.76 -7.55 -13.37
CA CYS A 6 44.68 -8.51 -13.07
C CYS A 6 43.92 -8.12 -11.81
N ILE A 7 44.62 -7.62 -10.78
CA ILE A 7 44.01 -7.17 -9.53
C ILE A 7 43.14 -5.93 -9.75
N THR A 8 43.63 -4.96 -10.52
CA THR A 8 42.86 -3.73 -10.80
C THR A 8 41.61 -4.01 -11.63
N THR A 9 41.69 -4.93 -12.61
CA THR A 9 40.54 -5.33 -13.42
C THR A 9 39.50 -6.10 -12.60
N ALA A 10 39.93 -7.03 -11.75
CA ALA A 10 39.02 -7.76 -10.85
C ALA A 10 38.30 -6.80 -9.88
N LEU A 11 39.03 -5.84 -9.29
CA LEU A 11 38.46 -4.83 -8.42
C LEU A 11 37.42 -3.98 -9.15
N ALA A 12 37.74 -3.48 -10.35
CA ALA A 12 36.83 -2.67 -11.16
C ALA A 12 35.54 -3.43 -11.51
N LEU A 13 35.64 -4.72 -11.87
CA LEU A 13 34.48 -5.57 -12.15
C LEU A 13 33.61 -5.78 -10.91
N SER A 14 34.21 -6.02 -9.74
CA SER A 14 33.44 -6.15 -8.49
C SER A 14 32.68 -4.87 -8.14
N LEU A 15 33.31 -3.70 -8.25
CA LEU A 15 32.65 -2.41 -8.02
C LEU A 15 31.50 -2.16 -9.00
N ALA A 16 31.67 -2.53 -10.28
CA ALA A 16 30.61 -2.41 -11.28
C ALA A 16 29.39 -3.29 -10.94
N VAL A 17 29.61 -4.52 -10.48
CA VAL A 17 28.54 -5.42 -10.04
C VAL A 17 27.78 -4.83 -8.84
N PHE A 18 28.50 -4.38 -7.81
CA PHE A 18 27.88 -3.75 -6.63
C PHE A 18 27.15 -2.44 -6.96
N ALA A 19 27.65 -1.64 -7.90
CA ALA A 19 27.01 -0.40 -8.34
C ALA A 19 25.79 -0.64 -9.25
N SER A 20 25.78 -1.73 -10.02
CA SER A 20 24.68 -2.07 -10.93
C SER A 20 23.46 -2.68 -10.23
N GLY A 21 23.60 -3.10 -8.96
CA GLY A 21 22.53 -3.62 -8.14
C GLY A 21 21.78 -2.52 -7.38
N CYS A 22 21.01 -1.69 -8.08
CA CYS A 22 20.00 -0.88 -7.41
C CYS A 22 18.80 -1.79 -7.13
N GLY A 23 18.57 -2.13 -5.87
CA GLY A 23 17.36 -2.83 -5.45
C GLY A 23 16.16 -2.00 -5.86
N THR A 24 15.54 -2.35 -6.99
CA THR A 24 14.23 -1.86 -7.38
C THR A 24 13.31 -1.98 -6.16
N PRO A 25 12.52 -0.95 -5.80
CA PRO A 25 11.51 -1.15 -4.78
C PRO A 25 10.64 -2.31 -5.24
N ARG A 26 10.75 -3.44 -4.56
CA ARG A 26 9.99 -4.65 -4.84
C ARG A 26 8.55 -4.32 -4.44
N GLU A 27 7.85 -3.65 -5.33
CA GLU A 27 6.50 -3.09 -5.20
C GLU A 27 5.90 -3.29 -3.80
N LYS A 28 6.29 -2.42 -2.86
CA LYS A 28 5.60 -2.25 -1.57
C LYS A 28 4.43 -1.27 -1.74
N THR A 29 3.82 -1.24 -2.91
CA THR A 29 2.47 -0.75 -3.03
C THR A 29 1.60 -1.95 -2.69
N ALA A 30 0.76 -1.85 -1.65
CA ALA A 30 -0.40 -2.73 -1.61
C ALA A 30 -1.04 -2.67 -3.01
N PRO A 31 -1.43 -3.79 -3.65
CA PRO A 31 -1.94 -3.75 -5.01
C PRO A 31 -3.16 -2.82 -5.05
N CYS A 32 -2.95 -1.55 -5.41
CA CYS A 32 -3.98 -0.53 -5.50
C CYS A 32 -4.95 -0.83 -6.65
N LYS A 33 -4.61 -1.85 -7.45
CA LYS A 33 -5.47 -2.43 -8.46
C LYS A 33 -6.09 -3.69 -7.88
N ARG A 34 -7.39 -3.61 -7.59
CA ARG A 34 -8.19 -4.79 -7.25
C ARG A 34 -7.98 -5.84 -8.35
N PRO A 35 -7.45 -7.03 -8.04
CA PRO A 35 -7.23 -8.08 -9.04
C PRO A 35 -8.53 -8.36 -9.77
N ALA A 36 -8.46 -8.49 -11.10
CA ALA A 36 -9.62 -8.68 -11.96
C ALA A 36 -10.45 -9.95 -11.62
N ASN A 37 -9.88 -10.88 -10.84
CA ASN A 37 -10.54 -12.10 -10.39
C ASN A 37 -10.97 -12.07 -8.89
N LEU A 38 -10.85 -10.94 -8.18
CA LEU A 38 -11.35 -10.77 -6.80
C LEU A 38 -12.74 -10.12 -6.74
N SER A 39 -13.64 -10.56 -7.63
CA SER A 39 -15.08 -10.63 -7.32
C SER A 39 -15.37 -11.51 -6.10
N SER A 40 -14.39 -12.28 -5.61
CA SER A 40 -14.52 -13.25 -4.50
C SER A 40 -14.77 -12.70 -3.09
N TYR A 41 -14.88 -11.39 -2.86
CA TYR A 41 -15.31 -10.86 -1.55
C TYR A 41 -16.80 -10.57 -1.43
N VAL A 42 -17.55 -10.65 -2.54
CA VAL A 42 -19.02 -10.60 -2.50
C VAL A 42 -19.52 -11.52 -3.60
N SER A 43 -20.16 -12.64 -3.25
CA SER A 43 -21.06 -13.28 -4.20
C SER A 43 -22.16 -12.27 -4.51
N VAL A 44 -22.40 -11.98 -5.80
CA VAL A 44 -23.57 -11.22 -6.26
C VAL A 44 -24.83 -12.10 -6.19
N GLU A 45 -24.83 -13.16 -5.38
CA GLU A 45 -26.03 -13.94 -5.09
C GLU A 45 -26.83 -13.23 -4.00
N GLY A 46 -27.50 -12.15 -4.44
CA GLY A 46 -28.48 -11.41 -3.67
C GLY A 46 -28.56 -9.98 -4.17
N GLU A 47 -29.76 -9.52 -4.53
CA GLU A 47 -30.02 -8.09 -4.61
C GLU A 47 -29.59 -7.47 -3.27
N CYS A 48 -28.72 -6.47 -3.32
CA CYS A 48 -28.47 -5.61 -2.17
C CYS A 48 -29.82 -5.04 -1.79
N GLY A 49 -30.45 -5.61 -0.76
CA GLY A 49 -31.81 -5.26 -0.36
C GLY A 49 -31.93 -3.75 -0.13
N SER A 50 -33.17 -3.24 -0.01
CA SER A 50 -33.42 -1.80 0.08
C SER A 50 -32.43 -1.10 1.01
N MET A 51 -31.68 -0.14 0.46
CA MET A 51 -30.72 0.65 1.23
C MET A 51 -31.45 1.30 2.41
N LYS A 52 -30.86 1.19 3.61
CA LYS A 52 -31.39 1.82 4.82
C LYS A 52 -30.52 3.00 5.20
N PRO A 53 -31.11 4.12 5.67
CA PRO A 53 -30.33 5.21 6.23
C PRO A 53 -29.60 4.71 7.48
N LEU A 54 -28.27 4.83 7.49
CA LEU A 54 -27.45 4.49 8.66
C LEU A 54 -27.76 5.43 9.84
N ASN A 55 -28.05 6.69 9.54
CA ASN A 55 -28.44 7.71 10.51
C ASN A 55 -29.89 8.13 10.27
N ALA A 56 -30.82 7.63 11.10
CA ALA A 56 -32.23 8.03 11.02
C ALA A 56 -32.44 9.51 11.38
N ASN A 57 -31.57 10.08 12.22
CA ASN A 57 -31.57 11.49 12.59
C ASN A 57 -30.21 12.12 12.31
N ARG A 58 -30.17 13.01 11.33
CA ARG A 58 -28.95 13.72 10.93
C ARG A 58 -28.38 14.61 12.03
N ALA A 59 -29.23 15.28 12.80
CA ALA A 59 -28.79 16.20 13.84
C ALA A 59 -28.12 15.43 15.00
N ALA A 60 -28.72 14.32 15.43
CA ALA A 60 -28.14 13.47 16.47
C ALA A 60 -26.79 12.88 16.03
N ALA A 61 -26.69 12.41 14.78
CA ALA A 61 -25.44 11.88 14.25
C ALA A 61 -24.32 12.94 14.21
N LEU A 62 -24.64 14.17 13.82
CA LEU A 62 -23.67 15.27 13.79
C LEU A 62 -23.25 15.73 15.19
N ALA A 63 -24.15 15.68 16.18
CA ALA A 63 -23.81 15.99 17.56
C ALA A 63 -22.80 14.96 18.11
N ALA A 64 -23.05 13.67 17.91
CA ALA A 64 -22.13 12.61 18.33
C ALA A 64 -20.75 12.71 17.64
N ILE A 65 -20.70 13.09 16.36
CA ILE A 65 -19.41 13.31 15.66
C ILE A 65 -18.65 14.49 16.27
N GLN A 66 -19.33 15.57 16.64
CA GLN A 66 -18.69 16.73 17.27
C GLN A 66 -18.18 16.39 18.66
N GLU A 67 -18.96 15.64 19.44
CA GLU A 67 -18.52 15.14 20.76
C GLU A 67 -17.28 14.25 20.62
N LEU A 68 -17.23 13.33 19.66
CA LEU A 68 -16.02 12.53 19.42
C LEU A 68 -14.82 13.33 18.90
N ALA A 69 -15.06 14.43 18.18
CA ALA A 69 -14.00 15.23 17.59
C ALA A 69 -13.37 16.21 18.60
N PHE A 70 -14.11 16.61 19.64
CA PHE A 70 -13.73 17.71 20.55
C PHE A 70 -13.97 17.40 22.03
N GLY A 71 -14.48 16.22 22.38
CA GLY A 71 -14.84 15.82 23.75
C GLY A 71 -13.72 15.19 24.57
N ASP A 72 -12.50 15.08 24.02
CA ASP A 72 -11.32 14.51 24.68
C ASP A 72 -10.36 15.60 25.24
N GLU A 73 -10.79 16.87 25.34
CA GLU A 73 -9.96 17.97 25.87
C GLU A 73 -10.16 18.26 27.38
N GLU A 74 -10.45 17.24 28.19
CA GLU A 74 -10.45 17.35 29.67
C GLU A 74 -9.22 16.72 30.33
#